data_AF-A0A7X1XJP4-F1
#
_entry.id   AF-A0A7X1XJP4-F1
#
_cell.length_a   1.000
_cell.length_b   1.000
_cell.length_c   1.000
_cell.angle_alpha   90.00
_cell.angle_beta   90.00
_cell.angle_gamma   90.00
#
_symmetry.space_group_name_H-M   'P 1'
#
loop_
_entity.id
_entity.type
_entity.pdbx_description
1 polymer ?
#
loop_
_entity_poly.entity_id
_entity_poly.type
_entity_poly.pdbx_seq_one_letter_code
_entity_poly.pdbx_strand_id
1 'polypeptide(L)'
;MVQESGNDRERHQLKEILAREELHIHSTNPERIDAATSELQRLHFQILTRQPDFLVGMFQHLEEIRPTMNDQAQAKQLIDHGRRLVATKNWDDLRDVNGQLWMLVPDTERAEEDVRLYTGIV
;
A
#
# COMPACT_ATOMS: atom_id res chain seq x y z
N MET A 1 7.41 11.34 -6.61
CA MET A 1 7.38 10.22 -5.65
C MET A 1 8.65 9.36 -5.61
N VAL A 2 8.94 8.45 -6.56
CA VAL A 2 10.17 7.62 -6.46
C VAL A 2 11.46 8.44 -6.67
N GLN A 3 11.43 9.40 -7.60
CA GLN A 3 12.53 10.33 -7.86
C GLN A 3 12.79 11.30 -6.69
N GLU A 4 11.78 11.55 -5.86
CA GLU A 4 11.83 12.54 -4.77
C GLU A 4 12.05 11.91 -3.39
N SER A 5 11.65 10.64 -3.19
CA SER A 5 11.67 9.99 -1.87
C SER A 5 12.22 8.57 -1.86
N GLY A 6 12.51 7.97 -3.02
CA GLY A 6 13.15 6.65 -3.10
C GLY A 6 14.64 6.72 -2.83
N ASN A 7 15.23 5.69 -2.24
CA ASN A 7 16.68 5.59 -2.07
C ASN A 7 17.38 5.13 -3.38
N ASP A 8 18.72 5.11 -3.42
CA ASP A 8 19.48 4.75 -4.63
C ASP A 8 19.15 3.36 -5.17
N ARG A 9 18.88 2.39 -4.29
CA ARG A 9 18.49 1.03 -4.65
C ARG A 9 17.12 0.99 -5.31
N GLU A 10 16.17 1.78 -4.81
CA GLU A 10 14.80 1.85 -5.35
C GLU A 10 14.74 2.59 -6.67
N ARG A 11 15.53 3.66 -6.81
CA ARG A 11 15.74 4.33 -8.09
C ARG A 11 16.35 3.40 -9.13
N HIS A 12 17.28 2.54 -8.72
CA HIS A 12 17.87 1.54 -9.59
C HIS A 12 16.87 0.45 -9.98
N GLN A 13 16.11 -0.10 -9.02
CA GLN A 13 15.04 -1.06 -9.30
C GLN A 13 13.97 -0.50 -10.24
N LEU A 14 13.55 0.76 -10.05
CA LEU A 14 12.61 1.41 -10.97
C LEU A 14 13.19 1.49 -12.40
N LYS A 15 14.46 1.86 -12.55
CA LYS A 15 15.13 1.89 -13.86
C LYS A 15 15.18 0.52 -14.50
N GLU A 16 15.43 -0.54 -13.74
CA GLU A 16 15.43 -1.90 -14.26
C GLU A 16 14.04 -2.36 -14.71
N ILE A 17 12.98 -2.03 -13.96
CA ILE A 17 11.61 -2.37 -14.33
C ILE A 17 11.22 -1.64 -15.62
N LEU A 18 11.49 -0.33 -15.72
CA LEU A 18 11.21 0.46 -16.92
C LEU A 18 12.02 0.02 -18.14
N ALA A 19 13.30 -0.34 -17.97
CA ALA A 19 14.13 -0.86 -19.06
C ALA A 19 13.63 -2.21 -19.60
N ARG A 20 12.92 -2.98 -18.78
CA ARG A 20 12.26 -4.22 -19.21
C ARG A 20 10.89 -3.92 -19.85
N GLU A 21 10.20 -2.84 -19.49
CA GLU A 21 8.91 -2.47 -20.07
C GLU A 21 8.98 -2.09 -21.55
N GLU A 22 10.03 -1.40 -22.02
CA GLU A 22 10.19 -1.09 -23.46
C GLU A 22 10.21 -2.34 -24.35
N LEU A 23 10.57 -3.51 -23.79
CA LEU A 23 10.52 -4.80 -24.48
C LEU A 23 9.15 -5.49 -24.38
N HIS A 24 8.26 -5.03 -23.48
CA HIS A 24 6.99 -5.69 -23.16
C HIS A 24 5.74 -4.94 -23.66
N ILE A 25 5.81 -3.63 -23.93
CA ILE A 25 4.68 -2.87 -24.52
C ILE A 25 4.30 -3.41 -25.92
N HIS A 26 5.20 -4.16 -26.56
CA HIS A 26 4.94 -4.88 -27.81
C HIS A 26 4.55 -6.36 -27.64
N SER A 27 4.50 -6.88 -26.41
CA SER A 27 4.21 -8.28 -26.09
C SER A 27 2.74 -8.42 -25.71
N THR A 28 1.95 -9.10 -26.54
CA THR A 28 0.53 -9.42 -26.35
C THR A 28 0.23 -10.41 -25.21
N ASN A 29 1.09 -10.52 -24.19
CA ASN A 29 0.94 -11.48 -23.09
C ASN A 29 0.46 -10.77 -21.80
N PRO A 30 -0.83 -10.91 -21.43
CA PRO A 30 -1.42 -10.29 -20.24
C PRO A 30 -0.72 -10.68 -18.93
N GLU A 31 -0.26 -11.93 -18.79
CA GLU A 31 0.38 -12.41 -17.56
C GLU A 31 1.69 -11.67 -17.24
N ARG A 32 2.40 -11.23 -18.29
CA ARG A 32 3.64 -10.46 -18.12
C ARG A 32 3.36 -9.00 -17.72
N ILE A 33 2.26 -8.44 -18.19
CA ILE A 33 1.80 -7.09 -17.82
C ILE A 33 1.36 -7.10 -16.35
N ASP A 34 0.63 -8.12 -15.91
CA ASP A 34 0.23 -8.29 -14.51
C ASP A 34 1.43 -8.43 -13.57
N ALA A 35 2.45 -9.20 -13.99
CA ALA A 35 3.68 -9.39 -13.22
C ALA A 35 4.46 -8.07 -13.06
N ALA A 36 4.63 -7.30 -14.14
CA ALA A 36 5.30 -6.00 -14.09
C ALA A 36 4.53 -4.99 -13.24
N THR A 37 3.21 -4.96 -13.36
CA THR A 37 2.33 -4.12 -12.54
C THR A 37 2.48 -4.46 -11.05
N SER A 38 2.46 -5.75 -10.72
CA SER A 38 2.64 -6.22 -9.34
C SER A 38 4.02 -5.86 -8.77
N GLU A 39 5.07 -5.91 -9.59
CA GLU A 39 6.43 -5.53 -9.18
C GLU A 39 6.55 -4.02 -8.93
N LEU A 40 5.97 -3.19 -9.80
CA LEU A 40 5.89 -1.74 -9.63
C LEU A 40 5.13 -1.35 -8.36
N GLN A 41 4.00 -2.01 -8.08
CA GLN A 41 3.22 -1.75 -6.88
C GLN A 41 3.95 -2.11 -5.60
N ARG A 42 4.65 -3.25 -5.60
CA ARG A 42 5.47 -3.65 -4.45
C ARG A 42 6.53 -2.59 -4.16
N LEU A 43 7.20 -2.08 -5.19
CA LEU A 43 8.20 -1.01 -5.05
C LEU A 43 7.56 0.30 -4.56
N HIS A 44 6.41 0.66 -5.11
CA HIS A 44 5.65 1.85 -4.71
C HIS A 44 5.26 1.79 -3.23
N PHE A 45 4.72 0.65 -2.78
CA PHE A 45 4.33 0.43 -1.39
C PHE A 45 5.54 0.39 -0.45
N GLN A 46 6.67 -0.19 -0.88
CA GLN A 46 7.93 -0.14 -0.12
C GLN A 46 8.44 1.28 0.13
N ILE A 47 8.22 2.19 -0.81
CA ILE A 47 8.60 3.60 -0.67
C ILE A 47 7.62 4.33 0.24
N LEU A 48 6.32 4.15 0.01
CA LEU A 48 5.27 4.82 0.78
C LEU A 48 5.24 4.41 2.25
N THR A 49 5.45 3.14 2.55
CA THR A 49 5.47 2.62 3.93
C THR A 49 6.63 3.13 4.78
N ARG A 50 7.54 3.92 4.22
CA ARG A 50 8.59 4.64 4.97
C ARG A 50 8.26 6.11 5.24
N GLN A 51 7.17 6.61 4.68
CA GLN A 51 6.74 8.00 4.86
C GLN A 51 5.75 8.07 6.02
N PRO A 52 6.07 8.79 7.11
CA PRO A 52 5.17 8.93 8.25
C PRO A 52 3.77 9.44 7.86
N ASP A 53 3.70 10.44 6.98
CA ASP A 53 2.42 11.03 6.54
C ASP A 53 1.54 10.03 5.80
N PHE A 54 2.14 9.15 5.00
CA PHE A 54 1.41 8.06 4.34
C PHE A 54 0.88 7.06 5.36
N LEU A 55 1.71 6.65 6.34
CA LEU A 55 1.28 5.69 7.37
C LEU A 55 0.14 6.25 8.22
N VAL A 56 0.19 7.55 8.55
CA VAL A 56 -0.90 8.25 9.26
C VAL A 56 -2.15 8.33 8.40
N GLY A 57 -2.04 8.70 7.12
CA GLY A 57 -3.19 8.77 6.21
C GLY A 57 -3.86 7.42 6.00
N MET A 58 -3.07 6.36 5.80
CA MET A 58 -3.59 4.98 5.70
C MET A 58 -4.27 4.55 7.00
N PHE A 59 -3.69 4.88 8.15
CA PHE A 59 -4.30 4.58 9.45
C PHE A 59 -5.66 5.28 9.62
N GLN A 60 -5.74 6.56 9.27
CA GLN A 60 -6.98 7.36 9.34
C GLN A 60 -8.07 6.77 8.43
N HIS A 61 -7.71 6.41 7.20
CA HIS A 61 -8.63 5.73 6.28
C HIS A 61 -9.16 4.41 6.84
N LEU A 62 -8.28 3.56 7.38
CA LEU A 62 -8.65 2.29 8.02
C LEU A 62 -9.55 2.48 9.25
N GLU A 63 -9.34 3.56 10.00
CA GLU A 63 -10.19 3.95 11.12
C GLU A 63 -11.59 4.38 10.66
N GLU A 64 -11.70 5.10 9.55
CA GLU A 64 -12.97 5.52 8.95
C GLU A 64 -13.79 4.33 8.43
N ILE A 65 -13.14 3.40 7.74
CA ILE A 65 -13.80 2.19 7.20
C ILE A 65 -13.92 1.06 8.23
N ARG A 66 -13.49 1.26 9.49
CA ARG A 66 -13.64 0.30 10.58
C ARG A 66 -15.00 -0.43 10.59
N PRO A 67 -16.16 0.22 10.39
CA PRO A 67 -17.45 -0.46 10.44
C PRO A 67 -17.63 -1.61 9.43
N THR A 68 -16.84 -1.66 8.37
CA THR A 68 -16.94 -2.71 7.34
C THR A 68 -16.10 -3.94 7.66
N MET A 69 -15.17 -3.83 8.60
CA MET A 69 -14.24 -4.90 8.94
C MET A 69 -14.94 -6.13 9.55
N ASN A 70 -14.43 -7.33 9.19
CA ASN A 70 -14.97 -8.61 9.61
C ASN A 70 -14.92 -8.83 11.13
N ASP A 71 -13.87 -8.35 11.80
CA ASP A 71 -13.72 -8.43 13.27
C ASP A 71 -13.70 -7.03 13.91
N GLN A 72 -14.87 -6.59 14.36
CA GLN A 72 -15.05 -5.29 14.98
C GLN A 72 -14.32 -5.13 16.33
N ALA A 73 -14.10 -6.23 17.06
CA ALA A 73 -13.45 -6.20 18.35
C ALA A 73 -11.94 -6.06 18.18
N GLN A 74 -11.35 -6.86 17.29
CA GLN A 74 -9.95 -6.76 16.93
C GLN A 74 -9.63 -5.40 16.29
N ALA A 75 -10.47 -4.93 15.36
CA ALA A 75 -10.30 -3.62 14.74
C ALA A 75 -10.28 -2.48 15.77
N LYS A 76 -11.16 -2.53 16.78
CA LYS A 76 -11.16 -1.54 17.87
C LYS A 76 -9.85 -1.54 18.66
N GLN A 77 -9.35 -2.72 19.04
CA GLN A 77 -8.09 -2.83 19.78
C GLN A 77 -6.90 -2.30 18.97
N LEU A 78 -6.85 -2.62 17.68
CA LEU A 78 -5.81 -2.15 16.76
C LEU A 78 -5.88 -0.63 16.56
N ILE A 79 -7.06 -0.04 16.44
CA ILE A 79 -7.23 1.42 16.32
C ILE A 79 -6.80 2.14 17.59
N ASP A 80 -7.20 1.66 18.77
CA ASP A 80 -6.77 2.26 20.04
C ASP A 80 -5.26 2.15 20.23
N HIS A 81 -4.64 1.07 19.73
CA HIS A 81 -3.18 0.93 19.69
C HIS A 81 -2.54 1.91 18.69
N GLY A 82 -3.05 1.95 17.45
CA GLY A 82 -2.53 2.81 16.39
C GLY A 82 -2.57 4.30 16.74
N ARG A 83 -3.65 4.78 17.39
CA ARG A 83 -3.72 6.16 17.91
C ARG A 83 -2.57 6.51 18.85
N ARG A 84 -2.17 5.56 19.72
CA ARG A 84 -1.01 5.75 20.61
C ARG A 84 0.30 5.80 19.82
N LEU A 85 0.47 4.92 18.84
CA LEU A 85 1.67 4.87 17.99
C LEU A 85 1.83 6.15 17.15
N VAL A 86 0.72 6.71 16.64
CA VAL A 86 0.73 8.03 15.98
C VAL A 86 1.19 9.12 16.95
N ALA A 87 0.66 9.13 18.17
CA ALA A 87 1.02 10.13 19.19
C ALA A 87 2.50 10.02 19.62
N THR A 88 3.05 8.81 19.70
CA THR A 88 4.45 8.57 20.07
C THR A 88 5.41 8.54 18.88
N LYS A 89 4.90 8.75 17.66
CA LYS A 89 5.67 8.73 16.40
C LYS A 89 6.39 7.41 16.16
N ASN A 90 5.78 6.30 16.55
CA ASN A 90 6.32 4.97 16.35
C ASN A 90 5.81 4.39 15.02
N TRP A 91 6.54 4.68 13.96
CA TRP A 91 6.10 4.44 12.58
C TRP A 91 6.23 2.99 12.13
N ASP A 92 7.25 2.27 12.62
CA ASP A 92 7.44 0.86 12.27
C ASP A 92 6.29 0.02 12.83
N ASP A 93 5.92 0.24 14.09
CA ASP A 93 4.78 -0.44 14.70
C ASP A 93 3.44 0.00 14.09
N LEU A 94 3.33 1.29 13.68
CA LEU A 94 2.12 1.78 13.01
C LEU A 94 1.90 1.10 11.67
N ARG A 95 2.98 0.85 10.91
CA ARG A 95 2.92 0.09 9.65
C ARG A 95 2.39 -1.32 9.89
N ASP A 96 2.83 -1.98 10.96
CA ASP A 96 2.38 -3.33 11.28
C ASP A 96 0.91 -3.35 11.71
N VAL A 97 0.46 -2.33 12.44
CA VAL A 97 -0.97 -2.13 12.79
C VAL A 97 -1.80 -1.89 11.52
N ASN A 98 -1.34 -1.06 10.59
CA ASN A 98 -2.04 -0.81 9.32
C ASN A 98 -2.19 -2.11 8.51
N GLY A 99 -1.15 -2.94 8.45
CA GLY A 99 -1.22 -4.25 7.79
C GLY A 99 -2.24 -5.19 8.46
N GLN A 100 -2.28 -5.22 9.79
CA GLN A 100 -3.27 -6.02 10.52
C GLN A 100 -4.70 -5.54 10.31
N LEU A 101 -4.93 -4.22 10.33
CA LEU A 101 -6.24 -3.62 10.05
C LEU A 101 -6.70 -3.91 8.61
N TRP A 102 -5.79 -3.82 7.63
CA TRP A 102 -6.07 -4.17 6.24
C TRP A 102 -6.56 -5.61 6.07
N MET A 103 -5.98 -6.55 6.81
CA MET A 103 -6.40 -7.95 6.79
C MET A 103 -7.82 -8.18 7.34
N LEU A 104 -8.38 -7.21 8.08
CA LEU A 104 -9.75 -7.29 8.58
C LEU A 104 -10.78 -6.74 7.60
N VAL A 105 -10.37 -5.98 6.59
CA VAL A 105 -11.26 -5.49 5.52
C VAL A 105 -11.79 -6.71 4.73
N PRO A 106 -13.08 -6.79 4.38
CA PRO A 106 -13.62 -7.88 3.58
C PRO A 106 -12.92 -8.02 2.23
N ASP A 107 -12.77 -9.25 1.71
CA ASP A 107 -12.09 -9.48 0.41
C ASP A 107 -12.77 -8.74 -0.75
N THR A 108 -14.10 -8.58 -0.70
CA THR A 108 -14.89 -7.83 -1.69
C THR A 108 -14.53 -6.35 -1.70
N GLU A 109 -14.32 -5.75 -0.53
CA GLU A 109 -13.97 -4.34 -0.39
C GLU A 109 -12.48 -4.10 -0.66
N ARG A 110 -11.59 -5.04 -0.25
CA ARG A 110 -10.17 -5.00 -0.62
C ARG A 110 -10.00 -4.99 -2.13
N ALA A 111 -10.75 -5.81 -2.86
CA ALA A 111 -10.71 -5.84 -4.32
C ALA A 111 -11.19 -4.52 -4.96
N GLU A 112 -12.19 -3.84 -4.37
CA GLU A 112 -12.64 -2.53 -4.85
C GLU A 112 -11.66 -1.40 -4.55
N GLU A 113 -11.03 -1.41 -3.37
CA GLU A 113 -9.98 -0.46 -3.00
C GLU A 113 -8.73 -0.65 -3.86
N ASP A 114 -8.33 -1.90 -4.09
CA ASP A 114 -7.34 -2.28 -5.07
C ASP A 114 -7.71 -1.65 -6.42
N VAL A 115 -8.92 -1.87 -6.95
CA VAL A 115 -9.37 -1.30 -8.24
C VAL A 115 -9.35 0.23 -8.26
N ARG A 116 -9.68 0.92 -7.17
CA ARG A 116 -9.58 2.39 -7.06
C ARG A 116 -8.12 2.86 -7.09
N LEU A 117 -7.23 2.15 -6.42
CA LEU A 117 -5.79 2.37 -6.49
C LEU A 117 -5.22 2.04 -7.89
N TYR A 118 -5.81 1.08 -8.61
CA TYR A 118 -5.39 0.63 -9.95
C TYR A 118 -5.89 1.53 -11.09
N THR A 119 -7.05 2.18 -10.96
CA THR A 119 -7.68 2.91 -12.08
C THR A 119 -7.71 4.42 -11.89
N GLY A 120 -7.55 4.93 -10.67
CA GLY A 120 -7.63 6.36 -10.37
C GLY A 120 -9.00 6.99 -10.66
N ILE A 121 -10.04 6.19 -10.84
CA ILE A 121 -11.40 6.68 -11.11
C ILE A 121 -12.12 6.84 -9.76
N VAL A 122 -12.49 8.11 -9.46
CA VAL A 122 -13.44 8.51 -8.41
C VAL A 122 -14.84 8.55 -9.01
#